data_AF-A0A8T5W0P4-F1
#
_entry.id   AF-A0A8T5W0P4-F1
#
_cell.length_a   1.000
_cell.length_b   1.000
_cell.length_c   1.000
_cell.angle_alpha   90.00
_cell.angle_beta   90.00
_cell.angle_gamma   90.00
#
_symmetry.space_group_name_H-M   'P 1'
#
loop_
_entity.id
_entity.type
_entity.pdbx_description
1 polymer ?
#
loop_
_entity_poly.entity_id
_entity_poly.type
_entity_poly.pdbx_seq_one_letter_code
_entity_poly.pdbx_strand_id
1 'polypeptide(L)'
;MKTILKSLLVCSLLFLAVASLEGRSSEEQIGKEWVRMVEHKREKFHEKRLQRLCQELELSKEQEEKVSQIMKKGWEKIRKEMKKMRKRTLSIKKENDRQIERLLTPEQLEKFKELKEETKRRKEKRIKKGYKKSEE
;
A
#
# COMPACT_ATOMS: atom_id res chain seq x y z
N MET A 1 15.47 52.66 -0.51
CA MET A 1 14.84 51.77 0.52
C MET A 1 13.60 51.02 0.02
N LYS A 2 12.68 51.66 -0.75
CA LYS A 2 11.44 51.01 -1.23
C LYS A 2 11.64 49.84 -2.21
N THR A 3 12.76 49.81 -2.94
CA THR A 3 13.09 48.74 -3.91
C THR A 3 13.70 47.50 -3.26
N ILE A 4 14.55 47.69 -2.24
CA ILE A 4 15.17 46.61 -1.47
C ILE A 4 14.12 45.85 -0.64
N LEU A 5 13.13 46.56 -0.09
CA LEU A 5 12.02 45.97 0.67
C LEU A 5 11.11 45.08 -0.21
N LYS A 6 10.90 45.44 -1.48
CA LYS A 6 10.14 44.64 -2.44
C LYS A 6 10.89 43.38 -2.88
N SER A 7 12.22 43.45 -3.02
CA SER A 7 13.06 42.30 -3.35
C SER A 7 13.08 41.25 -2.23
N LEU A 8 13.06 41.67 -0.97
CA LEU A 8 12.98 40.77 0.19
C LEU A 8 11.61 40.08 0.31
N LEU A 9 10.52 40.78 -0.03
CA LEU A 9 9.16 40.22 -0.03
C LEU A 9 8.92 39.19 -1.15
N VAL A 10 9.59 39.32 -2.30
CA VAL A 10 9.48 38.33 -3.39
C VAL A 10 10.28 37.06 -3.06
N CYS A 11 11.43 37.18 -2.39
CA CYS A 11 12.19 36.02 -1.92
C CYS A 11 11.47 35.25 -0.80
N SER A 12 10.75 35.93 0.11
CA SER A 12 9.98 35.23 1.15
C SER A 12 8.77 34.46 0.59
N LEU A 13 8.14 34.97 -0.48
CA LEU A 13 7.07 34.26 -1.20
C LEU A 13 7.58 33.05 -1.99
N LEU A 14 8.81 33.09 -2.52
CA LEU A 14 9.45 31.94 -3.17
C LEU A 14 9.87 30.86 -2.18
N PHE A 15 10.31 31.23 -0.96
CA PHE A 15 10.65 30.25 0.08
C PHE A 15 9.43 29.51 0.65
N LEU A 16 8.25 30.13 0.67
CA LEU A 16 6.99 29.46 1.07
C LEU A 16 6.50 28.42 0.05
N ALA A 17 6.87 28.56 -1.24
CA ALA A 17 6.53 27.57 -2.27
C ALA A 17 7.40 26.31 -2.19
N VAL A 18 8.66 26.43 -1.76
CA VAL A 18 9.59 25.28 -1.62
C VAL A 18 9.23 24.41 -0.41
N ALA A 19 8.76 25.00 0.69
CA ALA A 19 8.31 24.25 1.87
C ALA A 19 7.05 23.39 1.60
N SER A 20 6.31 23.65 0.51
CA SER A 20 5.14 22.85 0.13
C SER A 20 5.49 21.56 -0.62
N LEU A 21 6.77 21.33 -0.98
CA LEU A 21 7.20 20.14 -1.73
C LEU A 21 7.80 19.01 -0.86
N GLU A 22 8.08 19.27 0.42
CA GLU A 22 8.61 18.25 1.36
C GLU A 22 7.52 17.47 2.09
N GLY A 23 6.25 17.79 1.84
CA GLY A 23 5.12 16.94 2.18
C GLY A 23 4.98 15.73 1.26
N ARG A 24 6.06 14.97 1.01
CA ARG A 24 5.90 13.56 0.62
C ARG A 24 5.29 12.87 1.84
N SER A 25 3.95 12.88 1.88
CA SER A 25 3.14 12.33 2.95
C SER A 25 3.77 11.04 3.47
N SER A 26 4.02 10.99 4.78
CA SER A 26 4.55 9.81 5.46
C SER A 26 3.74 8.55 5.12
N GLU A 27 2.46 8.70 4.75
CA GLU A 27 1.60 7.61 4.28
C GLU A 27 2.02 7.04 2.93
N GLU A 28 2.52 7.88 2.02
CA GLU A 28 2.99 7.46 0.70
C GLU A 28 4.33 6.71 0.78
N GLN A 29 5.20 7.12 1.72
CA GLN A 29 6.44 6.39 2.04
C GLN A 29 6.13 5.04 2.70
N ILE A 30 5.28 5.00 3.72
CA ILE A 30 4.86 3.75 4.39
C ILE A 30 4.20 2.79 3.38
N GLY A 31 3.43 3.30 2.43
CA GLY A 31 2.85 2.50 1.36
C GLY A 31 3.90 1.86 0.45
N LYS A 32 4.94 2.61 0.05
CA LYS A 32 6.04 2.11 -0.80
C LYS A 32 6.89 1.08 -0.08
N GLU A 33 7.22 1.31 1.18
CA GLU A 33 7.99 0.35 1.99
C GLU A 33 7.22 -0.95 2.25
N TRP A 34 5.91 -0.87 2.53
CA TRP A 34 5.09 -2.07 2.66
C TRP A 34 5.06 -2.89 1.38
N VAL A 35 4.97 -2.25 0.21
CA VAL A 35 5.04 -2.94 -1.09
C VAL A 35 6.38 -3.66 -1.26
N ARG A 36 7.50 -2.97 -0.97
CA ARG A 36 8.84 -3.59 -1.02
C ARG A 36 8.96 -4.78 -0.07
N MET A 37 8.51 -4.64 1.17
CA MET A 37 8.57 -5.71 2.16
C MET A 37 7.73 -6.93 1.74
N VAL A 38 6.54 -6.71 1.18
CA VAL A 38 5.71 -7.79 0.62
C VAL A 38 6.42 -8.47 -0.56
N GLU A 39 7.08 -7.72 -1.42
CA GLU A 39 7.85 -8.27 -2.55
C GLU A 39 9.06 -9.08 -2.09
N HIS A 40 9.78 -8.60 -1.08
CA HIS A 40 10.92 -9.31 -0.49
C HIS A 40 10.49 -10.61 0.22
N LYS A 41 9.41 -10.58 1.01
CA LYS A 41 8.85 -11.80 1.62
C LYS A 41 8.40 -12.81 0.58
N ARG A 42 7.81 -12.34 -0.53
CA ARG A 42 7.46 -13.19 -1.65
C ARG A 42 8.69 -13.85 -2.27
N GLU A 43 9.76 -13.09 -2.50
CA GLU A 43 11.01 -13.65 -3.06
C GLU A 43 11.59 -14.72 -2.15
N LYS A 44 11.66 -14.47 -0.85
CA LYS A 44 12.07 -15.49 0.13
C LYS A 44 11.18 -16.73 0.10
N PHE A 45 9.87 -16.57 -0.06
CA PHE A 45 8.95 -17.69 -0.19
C PHE A 45 9.17 -18.47 -1.49
N HIS A 46 9.36 -17.76 -2.61
CA HIS A 46 9.65 -18.35 -3.91
C HIS A 46 10.92 -19.19 -3.86
N GLU A 47 11.99 -18.62 -3.31
CA GLU A 47 13.29 -19.28 -3.16
C GLU A 47 13.19 -20.54 -2.30
N LYS A 48 12.62 -20.43 -1.09
CA LYS A 48 12.44 -21.60 -0.19
C LYS A 48 11.62 -22.71 -0.84
N ARG A 49 10.56 -22.35 -1.58
CA ARG A 49 9.71 -23.33 -2.26
C ARG A 49 10.44 -23.97 -3.42
N LEU A 50 11.18 -23.21 -4.22
CA LEU A 50 11.96 -23.73 -5.33
C LEU A 50 13.06 -24.66 -4.83
N GLN A 51 13.81 -24.25 -3.80
CA GLN A 51 14.84 -25.08 -3.18
C GLN A 51 14.28 -26.43 -2.72
N ARG A 52 13.13 -26.42 -2.05
CA ARG A 52 12.47 -27.66 -1.63
C ARG A 52 12.09 -28.53 -2.84
N LEU A 53 11.55 -27.95 -3.90
CA LEU A 53 11.22 -28.71 -5.12
C LEU A 53 12.47 -29.30 -5.78
N CYS A 54 13.57 -28.54 -5.82
CA CYS A 54 14.84 -29.04 -6.36
C CYS A 54 15.38 -30.22 -5.57
N GLN A 55 15.31 -30.16 -4.24
CA GLN A 55 15.80 -31.22 -3.36
C GLN A 55 14.93 -32.48 -3.42
N GLU A 56 13.61 -32.33 -3.27
CA GLU A 56 12.69 -33.47 -3.15
C GLU A 56 12.44 -34.19 -4.48
N LEU A 57 12.62 -33.49 -5.61
CA LEU A 57 12.38 -34.02 -6.96
C LEU A 57 13.67 -34.16 -7.77
N GLU A 58 14.83 -33.90 -7.17
CA GLU A 58 16.15 -33.97 -7.80
C GLU A 58 16.20 -33.23 -9.15
N LEU A 59 15.66 -32.01 -9.18
CA LEU A 59 15.52 -31.26 -10.43
C LEU A 59 16.89 -30.95 -11.04
N SER A 60 17.03 -31.14 -12.35
CA SER A 60 18.17 -30.63 -13.10
C SER A 60 18.16 -29.10 -13.12
N LYS A 61 19.31 -28.47 -13.41
CA LYS A 61 19.42 -27.01 -13.54
C LYS A 61 18.44 -26.44 -14.58
N GLU A 62 18.20 -27.18 -15.66
CA GLU A 62 17.25 -26.77 -16.69
C GLU A 62 15.80 -26.80 -16.18
N GLN A 63 15.46 -27.83 -15.40
CA GLN A 63 14.13 -27.96 -14.79
C GLN A 63 13.91 -26.89 -13.72
N GLU A 64 14.91 -26.63 -12.87
CA GLU A 64 14.87 -25.58 -11.85
C GLU A 64 14.55 -24.22 -12.48
N GLU A 65 15.27 -23.82 -13.53
CA GLU A 65 15.06 -22.54 -14.21
C GLU A 65 13.64 -22.44 -14.79
N LYS A 66 13.17 -23.50 -15.46
CA LYS A 66 11.81 -23.57 -16.00
C LYS A 66 10.74 -23.46 -14.91
N VAL A 67 10.91 -24.17 -13.79
CA VAL A 67 9.98 -24.12 -12.65
C VAL A 67 9.98 -22.73 -12.01
N SER A 68 11.14 -22.12 -11.82
CA SER A 68 11.29 -20.75 -11.32
C SER A 68 10.53 -19.75 -12.21
N GLN A 69 10.66 -19.86 -13.53
CA GLN A 69 9.93 -19.01 -14.47
C GLN A 69 8.41 -19.24 -14.41
N ILE A 70 7.95 -20.49 -14.31
CA ILE A 70 6.52 -20.82 -14.16
C ILE A 70 5.95 -20.17 -12.90
N MET A 71 6.63 -20.31 -11.76
CA MET A 71 6.21 -19.74 -10.49
C MET A 71 6.16 -18.20 -10.54
N LYS A 72 7.17 -17.54 -11.13
CA LYS A 72 7.18 -16.08 -11.34
C LYS A 72 5.99 -15.61 -12.19
N LYS A 73 5.76 -16.25 -13.34
CA LYS A 73 4.62 -15.94 -14.24
C LYS A 73 3.27 -16.19 -13.56
N GLY A 74 3.14 -17.28 -12.80
CA GLY A 74 1.94 -17.60 -12.02
C GLY A 74 1.63 -16.51 -11.00
N TRP A 75 2.65 -16.05 -10.27
CA TRP A 75 2.50 -14.97 -9.31
C TRP A 75 2.06 -13.65 -9.95
N GLU A 76 2.61 -13.28 -11.11
CA GLU A 76 2.16 -12.08 -11.83
C GLU A 76 0.68 -12.12 -12.19
N LYS A 77 0.17 -13.28 -12.62
CA LYS A 77 -1.25 -13.48 -12.89
C LYS A 77 -2.08 -13.28 -11.62
N ILE A 78 -1.67 -13.91 -10.51
CA ILE A 78 -2.32 -13.73 -9.20
C ILE A 78 -2.34 -12.25 -8.80
N ARG A 79 -1.21 -11.53 -8.94
CA ARG A 79 -1.12 -10.10 -8.60
C ARG A 79 -2.10 -9.26 -9.42
N LYS A 80 -2.25 -9.53 -10.72
CA LYS A 80 -3.21 -8.85 -11.60
C LYS A 80 -4.65 -9.09 -11.13
N GLU A 81 -5.00 -10.33 -10.82
CA GLU A 81 -6.34 -10.66 -10.33
C GLU A 81 -6.63 -10.05 -8.96
N MET A 82 -5.67 -10.08 -8.02
CA MET A 82 -5.80 -9.41 -6.72
C MET A 82 -6.04 -7.90 -6.87
N LYS A 83 -5.38 -7.24 -7.83
CA LYS A 83 -5.60 -5.81 -8.12
C LYS A 83 -7.03 -5.56 -8.64
N LYS A 84 -7.55 -6.41 -9.53
CA LYS A 84 -8.92 -6.31 -10.03
C LYS A 84 -9.93 -6.54 -8.90
N MET A 85 -9.75 -7.60 -8.12
CA MET A 85 -10.59 -7.94 -6.98
C MET A 85 -10.64 -6.78 -5.97
N ARG A 86 -9.49 -6.21 -5.60
CA ARG A 86 -9.43 -5.05 -4.69
C ARG A 86 -10.28 -3.87 -5.16
N LYS A 87 -10.26 -3.56 -6.46
CA LYS A 87 -11.10 -2.49 -7.04
C LYS A 87 -12.59 -2.84 -6.94
N ARG A 88 -12.96 -4.07 -7.30
CA ARG A 88 -14.36 -4.55 -7.22
C ARG A 88 -14.89 -4.52 -5.79
N THR A 89 -14.14 -5.09 -4.84
CA THR A 89 -14.51 -5.10 -3.42
C THR A 89 -14.66 -3.69 -2.86
N LEU A 90 -13.77 -2.76 -3.23
CA LEU A 90 -13.90 -1.36 -2.79
C LEU A 90 -15.17 -0.71 -3.33
N SER A 91 -15.54 -0.99 -4.59
CA SER A 91 -16.76 -0.47 -5.19
C SER A 91 -18.00 -1.00 -4.48
N ILE A 92 -18.07 -2.32 -4.25
CA ILE A 92 -19.18 -2.96 -3.52
C ILE A 92 -19.31 -2.36 -2.12
N LYS A 93 -18.18 -2.22 -1.41
CA LYS A 93 -18.18 -1.61 -0.07
C LYS A 93 -18.76 -0.18 -0.11
N LYS A 94 -18.29 0.67 -1.04
CA LYS A 94 -18.77 2.05 -1.16
C LYS A 94 -20.26 2.12 -1.47
N GLU A 95 -20.75 1.22 -2.31
CA GLU A 95 -22.17 1.16 -2.64
C GLU A 95 -23.00 0.75 -1.43
N ASN A 96 -22.59 -0.31 -0.71
CA ASN A 96 -23.25 -0.72 0.53
C ASN A 96 -23.23 0.41 1.57
N ASP A 97 -22.10 1.10 1.74
CA ASP A 97 -21.99 2.23 2.68
C ASP A 97 -23.03 3.31 2.33
N ARG A 98 -23.21 3.66 1.05
CA ARG A 98 -24.24 4.64 0.62
C ARG A 98 -25.66 4.17 0.89
N GLN A 99 -25.94 2.88 0.67
CA GLN A 99 -27.27 2.33 0.93
C GLN A 99 -27.60 2.37 2.41
N ILE A 100 -26.62 2.06 3.27
CA ILE A 100 -26.76 2.20 4.73
C ILE A 100 -26.99 3.67 5.08
N GLU A 101 -26.16 4.59 4.58
CA GLU A 101 -26.24 6.02 4.89
C GLU A 101 -27.63 6.64 4.60
N ARG A 102 -28.34 6.15 3.58
CA ARG A 102 -29.71 6.61 3.25
C ARG A 102 -30.78 6.21 4.25
N LEU A 103 -30.52 5.18 5.07
CA LEU A 103 -31.47 4.65 6.05
C LEU A 103 -31.28 5.25 7.45
N LEU A 104 -30.20 6.00 7.65
CA LEU A 104 -29.82 6.54 8.96
C LEU A 104 -30.43 7.91 9.20
N THR A 105 -30.78 8.19 10.45
CA THR A 105 -31.03 9.57 10.90
C THR A 105 -29.73 10.38 10.87
N PRO A 106 -29.78 11.73 10.90
CA PRO A 106 -28.58 12.56 10.92
C PRO A 106 -27.61 12.21 12.07
N GLU A 107 -28.14 11.94 13.27
CA GLU A 107 -27.35 11.55 14.45
C GLU A 107 -26.67 10.18 14.27
N GLN A 108 -27.41 9.22 13.70
CA GLN A 108 -26.87 7.87 13.41
C GLN A 108 -25.82 7.90 12.30
N LEU A 109 -26.01 8.76 11.29
CA LEU A 109 -25.08 8.94 10.19
C LEU A 109 -23.72 9.45 10.70
N GLU A 110 -23.72 10.38 11.65
CA GLU A 110 -22.47 10.90 12.21
C GLU A 110 -21.70 9.81 12.97
N LYS A 111 -22.39 9.07 13.83
CA LYS A 111 -21.81 7.91 14.52
C LYS A 111 -21.30 6.85 13.54
N PHE A 112 -22.00 6.63 12.42
CA PHE A 112 -21.56 5.68 11.40
C PHE A 112 -20.26 6.12 10.72
N LYS A 113 -20.07 7.41 10.43
CA LYS A 113 -18.81 7.93 9.89
C LYS A 113 -17.64 7.72 10.87
N GLU A 114 -17.85 7.98 12.15
CA GLU A 114 -16.84 7.75 13.19
C GLU A 114 -16.40 6.27 13.24
N LEU A 115 -17.37 5.33 13.20
CA LEU A 115 -17.07 3.89 13.17
C LEU A 115 -16.24 3.49 11.93
N LYS A 116 -16.50 4.10 10.77
CA LYS A 116 -15.72 3.86 9.54
C LYS A 116 -14.28 4.35 9.71
N GLU A 117 -14.08 5.54 10.24
CA GLU A 117 -12.74 6.11 10.47
C GLU A 117 -11.97 5.33 11.54
N GLU A 118 -12.63 4.90 12.62
CA GLU A 118 -11.99 4.04 13.61
C GLU A 118 -11.52 2.71 12.99
N THR A 119 -12.38 2.09 12.19
CA THR A 119 -12.04 0.84 11.47
C THR A 119 -10.82 1.04 10.57
N LYS A 120 -10.76 2.19 9.86
CA LYS A 120 -9.60 2.55 9.03
C LYS A 120 -8.32 2.71 9.87
N ARG A 121 -8.37 3.45 10.97
CA ARG A 121 -7.23 3.63 11.89
C ARG A 121 -6.75 2.31 12.48
N ARG A 122 -7.67 1.43 12.91
CA ARG A 122 -7.34 0.08 13.42
C ARG A 122 -6.62 -0.75 12.35
N LYS A 123 -7.08 -0.69 11.10
CA LYS A 123 -6.43 -1.37 9.98
C LYS A 123 -5.02 -0.85 9.72
N GLU A 124 -4.83 0.46 9.72
CA GLU A 124 -3.51 1.08 9.55
C GLU A 124 -2.54 0.70 10.68
N LYS A 125 -3.00 0.72 11.93
CA LYS A 125 -2.21 0.26 13.09
C LYS A 125 -1.78 -1.20 12.92
N ARG A 126 -2.67 -2.09 12.46
CA ARG A 126 -2.33 -3.49 12.18
C ARG A 126 -1.29 -3.62 11.07
N ILE A 127 -1.40 -2.84 10.00
CA ILE A 127 -0.41 -2.81 8.91
C ILE A 127 0.95 -2.36 9.45
N LYS A 128 0.99 -1.26 10.21
CA LYS A 128 2.22 -0.75 10.86
C LYS A 128 2.83 -1.75 11.84
N LYS A 129 2.03 -2.44 12.65
CA LYS A 129 2.52 -3.48 13.57
C LYS A 129 3.08 -4.70 12.82
N GLY A 130 2.39 -5.13 11.77
CA GLY A 130 2.88 -6.20 10.89
C GLY A 130 4.18 -5.84 10.16
N TYR A 131 4.41 -4.55 9.92
CA TYR A 131 5.68 -4.04 9.41
C TYR A 131 6.82 -4.23 10.41
N LYS A 132 6.66 -3.70 11.64
CA LYS A 132 7.68 -3.80 12.71
C LYS A 132 8.09 -5.25 13.02
N LYS A 133 7.11 -6.16 13.15
CA LYS A 133 7.37 -7.59 13.42
C LYS A 133 8.19 -8.30 12.33
N SER A 134 8.32 -7.71 11.14
CA SER A 134 9.12 -8.31 10.06
C SER A 134 10.46 -7.66 9.80
N GLU A 135 10.81 -6.62 10.56
CA GLU A 135 12.18 -6.11 10.65
C GLU A 135 12.95 -6.78 11.80
N GLU A 136 12.25 -7.30 12.82
CA GLU A 136 12.75 -8.21 13.86
C GLU A 136 12.90 -9.65 13.35
#